data_AF-A0A257JIF4-F1
#
_entry.id   AF-A0A257JIF4-F1
#
_cell.length_a   1.000
_cell.length_b   1.000
_cell.length_c   1.000
_cell.angle_alpha   90.00
_cell.angle_beta   90.00
_cell.angle_gamma   90.00
#
_symmetry.space_group_name_H-M   'P 1'
#
loop_
_entity.id
_entity.type
_entity.pdbx_description
1 polymer ?
#
loop_
_entity_poly.entity_id
_entity_poly.type
_entity_poly.pdbx_seq_one_letter_code
_entity_poly.pdbx_strand_id
1 'polypeptide(L)' 'DRVWGDHVFIEERTVDVHVKRLREALAPAQASTMVETVRGAGYRFTQQVGVASA' A
#
# COMPACT_ATOMS: atom_id res chain seq x y z
N ASP A 1 15.89 -2.02 5.03
CA ASP A 1 16.33 -3.31 5.60
C ASP A 1 15.48 -4.54 5.30
N ARG A 2 14.15 -4.59 5.47
CA ARG A 2 13.46 -5.91 5.47
C ARG A 2 12.90 -6.44 4.16
N VAL A 3 12.89 -5.68 3.07
CA VAL A 3 12.27 -6.14 1.80
C VAL A 3 13.26 -6.14 0.63
N TRP A 4 14.20 -5.18 0.59
CA TRP A 4 15.04 -4.97 -0.59
C TRP A 4 16.55 -5.02 -0.35
N GLY A 5 17.02 -5.12 0.90
CA GLY A 5 18.46 -5.13 1.22
C GLY A 5 19.16 -3.79 0.94
N ASP A 6 20.36 -3.62 1.50
CA ASP A 6 21.04 -2.31 1.67
C ASP A 6 21.46 -1.60 0.37
N HIS A 7 21.23 -2.20 -0.81
CA HIS A 7 21.76 -1.72 -2.08
C HIS A 7 20.72 -1.69 -3.21
N VAL A 8 19.46 -1.34 -2.90
CA VAL A 8 18.46 -1.09 -3.95
C VAL A 8 17.94 0.34 -3.80
N PHE A 9 18.39 1.22 -4.71
CA PHE A 9 17.77 2.51 -4.97
C PHE A 9 16.41 2.24 -5.64
N ILE A 10 15.37 1.96 -4.84
CA ILE A 10 14.01 1.95 -5.36
C ILE A 10 13.51 3.37 -5.29
N GLU A 11 13.29 3.97 -6.46
CA GLU A 11 12.60 5.24 -6.54
C GLU A 11 11.24 5.10 -5.85
N GLU A 12 10.95 6.01 -4.93
CA GLU A 12 9.67 6.09 -4.20
C GLU A 12 8.47 6.02 -5.16
N ARG A 13 8.62 6.56 -6.37
CA ARG A 13 7.62 6.50 -7.45
C ARG A 13 7.30 5.09 -7.95
N THR A 14 8.22 4.12 -7.86
CA THR A 14 7.94 2.72 -8.22
C THR A 14 7.05 2.06 -7.17
N VAL A 15 7.24 2.39 -5.88
CA VAL A 15 6.39 1.89 -4.78
C VAL A 15 4.95 2.36 -4.98
N ASP A 16 4.75 3.64 -5.29
CA ASP A 16 3.42 4.21 -5.51
C ASP A 16 2.64 3.50 -6.62
N VAL A 17 3.33 3.17 -7.72
CA VAL A 17 2.73 2.42 -8.85
C VAL A 17 2.32 1.02 -8.41
N HIS A 18 3.18 0.32 -7.65
CA HIS A 18 2.84 -1.01 -7.15
C HIS A 18 1.70 -0.97 -6.14
N VAL A 19 1.67 0.02 -5.25
CA VAL A 19 0.57 0.19 -4.29
C VAL A 19 -0.73 0.52 -4.99
N LYS A 20 -0.71 1.37 -6.03
CA LYS A 20 -1.88 1.66 -6.84
C LYS A 20 -2.43 0.39 -7.51
N ARG A 21 -1.57 -0.37 -8.20
CA ARG A 21 -1.96 -1.63 -8.86
C ARG A 21 -2.48 -2.67 -7.86
N LEU A 22 -1.88 -2.74 -6.69
CA LEU A 22 -2.34 -3.62 -5.61
C LEU A 22 -3.75 -3.23 -5.14
N ARG A 23 -4.01 -1.95 -4.90
CA ARG A 23 -5.35 -1.47 -4.53
C ARG A 23 -6.39 -1.77 -5.61
N GLU A 24 -6.03 -1.61 -6.88
CA GLU A 24 -6.89 -1.95 -8.02
C GLU A 24 -7.20 -3.46 -8.06
N ALA A 25 -6.21 -4.32 -7.83
CA ALA A 25 -6.39 -5.77 -7.78
C ALA A 25 -7.23 -6.24 -6.58
N LEU A 26 -7.21 -5.48 -5.47
CA LEU A 26 -8.00 -5.77 -4.26
C LEU A 26 -9.42 -5.20 -4.31
N ALA A 27 -9.71 -4.27 -5.24
CA ALA A 27 -11.02 -3.64 -5.37
C ALA A 27 -12.18 -4.64 -5.58
N PRO A 28 -12.06 -5.71 -6.38
CA PRO A 28 -13.13 -6.70 -6.54
C PRO A 28 -13.49 -7.43 -5.24
N ALA A 29 -12.54 -7.54 -4.32
CA ALA A 29 -12.73 -8.14 -2.99
C ALA A 29 -13.13 -7.11 -1.92
N GLN A 30 -13.39 -5.85 -2.30
CA GLN A 30 -13.68 -4.74 -1.40
C GLN A 30 -12.55 -4.49 -0.37
N ALA A 31 -11.32 -4.91 -0.69
CA ALA A 31 -10.17 -4.92 0.22
C ALA A 31 -9.15 -3.81 -0.07
N SER A 32 -9.44 -2.90 -1.01
CA SER A 32 -8.51 -1.82 -1.39
C SER A 32 -8.15 -0.89 -0.22
N THR A 33 -9.05 -0.75 0.75
CA THR A 33 -8.89 0.05 1.97
C THR A 33 -7.93 -0.58 2.99
N MET A 34 -7.59 -1.87 2.84
CA MET A 34 -6.62 -2.54 3.71
C MET A 34 -5.19 -2.03 3.50
N VAL A 35 -4.92 -1.32 2.40
CA VAL A 35 -3.63 -0.67 2.13
C VAL A 35 -3.78 0.83 2.33
N GLU A 36 -3.28 1.36 3.43
CA GLU A 36 -3.39 2.77 3.83
C GLU A 36 -2.13 3.56 3.48
N THR A 37 -2.31 4.83 3.13
CA THR A 37 -1.19 5.78 3.01
C THR A 37 -0.98 6.48 4.35
N VAL A 38 0.20 6.35 4.93
CA VAL A 38 0.63 7.05 6.15
C VAL A 38 1.58 8.16 5.76
N ARG A 39 1.10 9.41 5.83
CA ARG A 39 1.88 10.59 5.41
C ARG A 39 3.20 10.66 6.18
N GLY A 40 4.31 10.76 5.46
CA GLY A 40 5.66 10.83 6.04
C GLY A 40 6.24 9.49 6.50
N ALA A 41 5.49 8.38 6.38
CA ALA A 41 5.96 7.04 6.76
C ALA A 41 5.81 6.00 5.63
N GLY A 42 4.97 6.24 4.62
CA GLY A 42 4.78 5.35 3.48
C GLY A 42 3.42 4.64 3.53
N TYR A 43 3.41 3.32 3.47
CA TYR A 43 2.19 2.51 3.38
C TYR A 43 2.07 1.49 4.51
N ARG A 44 0.83 1.22 4.92
CA ARG A 44 0.51 0.23 5.97
C ARG A 44 -0.55 -0.74 5.47
N PHE A 45 -0.37 -2.02 5.79
CA PHE A 45 -1.41 -3.02 5.64
C PHE A 45 -2.19 -3.18 6.95
N THR A 46 -3.52 -3.15 6.89
CA THR A 46 -4.43 -3.33 8.03
C THR A 46 -5.39 -4.48 7.77
N GLN A 47 -5.81 -5.17 8.83
CA GLN A 47 -6.84 -6.21 8.74
C GLN A 47 -8.27 -5.63 8.70
N GLN A 48 -8.40 -4.32 8.87
CA GLN A 48 -9.68 -3.64 8.79
C GLN A 48 -10.04 -3.41 7.33
N VAL A 49 -11.04 -4.14 6.84
CA VAL A 49 -11.75 -3.75 5.63
C VAL A 49 -12.47 -2.45 5.97
N GLY A 50 -12.01 -1.33 5.40
CA GLY A 50 -12.46 0.00 5.76
C GLY A 50 -13.98 0.07 5.77
N VAL A 51 -14.55 0.18 6.97
CA VAL A 51 -15.96 0.55 7.12
C VAL A 51 -16.02 1.98 6.63
N ALA A 52 -16.69 2.21 5.49
CA ALA A 52 -17.02 3.54 5.05
C ALA A 52 -17.73 4.21 6.23
N SER A 53 -17.03 5.11 6.92
CA SER A 53 -17.63 5.91 7.98
C SER A 53 -18.61 6.82 7.26
N ALA A 54 -19.90 6.51 7.44
CA ALA A 54 -21.02 7.33 6.96
C ALA A 54 -21.02 8.70 7.63
#